data_AF-A0A959EET0-F1
#
_entry.id   AF-A0A959EET0-F1
#
_cell.length_a   1.000
_cell.length_b   1.000
_cell.length_c   1.000
_cell.angle_alpha   90.00
_cell.angle_beta   90.00
_cell.angle_gamma   90.00
#
_symmetry.space_group_name_H-M   'P 1'
#
loop_
_entity.id
_entity.type
_entity.pdbx_description
1 polymer ?
#
loop_
_entity_poly.entity_id
_entity_poly.type
_entity_poly.pdbx_seq_one_letter_code
_entity_poly.pdbx_strand_id
1 'polypeptide(L)' 'MGLCVRYGPNKYPIEIKLHYGPKTVPEGLEQLAGYMDQMGEKVGWLVVFDRREEANWEERIYWKTEAEGGRTIHVVGA' A
#
# COMPACT_ATOMS: atom_id res chain seq x y z
N MET A 1 10.15 2.98 -5.89
CA MET A 1 9.72 1.87 -5.04
C MET A 1 10.10 2.29 -3.64
N GLY A 2 9.15 2.38 -2.70
CA GLY A 2 9.46 2.74 -1.32
C GLY A 2 10.33 1.68 -0.63
N LEU A 3 9.90 0.42 -0.64
CA LEU A 3 10.56 -0.69 0.02
C LEU A 3 10.21 -2.02 -0.67
N CYS A 4 11.13 -3.00 -0.64
CA CYS A 4 10.82 -4.39 -0.98
C CYS A 4 11.45 -5.31 0.05
N VAL A 5 10.63 -6.11 0.72
CA VAL A 5 11.11 -7.17 1.61
C VAL A 5 11.32 -8.42 0.77
N ARG A 6 12.41 -9.16 1.02
CA ARG A 6 12.69 -10.45 0.38
C ARG A 6 12.84 -11.51 1.45
N TYR A 7 12.09 -12.60 1.29
CA TYR A 7 12.17 -13.75 2.19
C TYR A 7 12.19 -15.03 1.36
N GLY A 8 13.35 -15.69 1.33
CA GLY A 8 13.62 -16.79 0.41
C GLY A 8 13.43 -16.37 -1.05
N PRO A 9 12.65 -17.12 -1.86
CA PRO A 9 12.39 -16.76 -3.26
C PRO A 9 11.37 -15.63 -3.43
N ASN A 10 10.64 -15.26 -2.36
CA ASN A 10 9.51 -14.33 -2.44
C ASN A 10 9.97 -12.88 -2.31
N LYS A 11 9.27 -11.98 -3.04
CA LYS A 11 9.40 -10.53 -2.94
C LYS A 11 8.07 -9.94 -2.46
N TYR A 12 8.16 -8.96 -1.59
CA TYR A 12 7.01 -8.25 -1.03
C TYR A 12 7.22 -6.75 -1.26
N PRO A 13 6.69 -6.20 -2.36
CA PRO A 13 6.70 -4.77 -2.62
C PRO A 13 5.85 -4.05 -1.58
N ILE A 14 6.42 -3.00 -0.97
CA ILE A 14 5.77 -2.15 0.03
C ILE A 14 5.94 -0.69 -0.38
N GLU A 15 4.83 0.02 -0.50
CA GLU A 15 4.81 1.48 -0.67
C GLU A 15 4.30 2.12 0.62
N ILE A 16 4.92 3.21 1.06
CA ILE A 16 4.57 3.91 2.29
C ILE A 16 4.14 5.32 1.94
N LYS A 17 3.00 5.76 2.48
CA LYS A 17 2.45 7.10 2.30
C LYS A 17 2.09 7.75 3.63
N LEU A 18 2.18 9.07 3.66
CA LEU A 18 1.53 9.90 4.68
C LEU A 18 0.20 10.37 4.12
N HIS A 19 -0.87 10.32 4.92
CA HIS A 19 -2.18 10.82 4.53
C HIS A 19 -2.14 12.34 4.37
N TYR A 20 -2.38 12.81 3.14
CA TYR A 20 -2.51 14.23 2.81
C TYR A 20 -3.90 14.59 2.26
N GLY A 21 -4.72 13.58 1.95
CA GLY A 21 -6.09 13.78 1.49
C GLY A 21 -6.60 12.59 0.65
N PRO A 22 -7.74 12.76 -0.04
CA PRO A 22 -8.44 11.67 -0.72
C PRO A 22 -7.65 11.04 -1.87
N LYS A 23 -6.65 11.74 -2.41
CA LYS A 23 -5.79 11.24 -3.50
C LYS A 23 -4.62 10.37 -3.02
N THR A 24 -4.27 10.42 -1.73
CA THR A 24 -3.10 9.69 -1.21
C THR A 24 -3.18 8.19 -1.50
N VAL A 25 -4.35 7.58 -1.33
CA VAL A 25 -4.53 6.14 -1.57
C VAL A 25 -4.54 5.83 -3.08
N PRO A 26 -5.38 6.46 -3.93
CA PRO A 26 -5.35 6.22 -5.38
C PRO A 26 -3.97 6.37 -6.02
N GLU A 27 -3.25 7.45 -5.72
CA GLU A 27 -1.90 7.68 -6.26
C GLU A 27 -0.90 6.62 -5.75
N GLY A 28 -1.04 6.21 -4.49
CA GLY A 28 -0.24 5.12 -3.91
C GLY A 28 -0.49 3.77 -4.57
N LEU A 29 -1.75 3.46 -4.90
CA LEU A 29 -2.13 2.23 -5.61
C LEU A 29 -1.55 2.19 -7.01
N GLU A 30 -1.67 3.28 -7.78
CA GLU A 30 -1.12 3.37 -9.14
C GLU A 30 0.40 3.19 -9.13
N GLN A 31 1.08 3.89 -8.22
CA GLN A 31 2.53 3.80 -8.08
C GLN A 31 2.98 2.38 -7.69
N LEU A 32 2.30 1.74 -6.73
CA LEU A 32 2.61 0.38 -6.30
C LEU A 32 2.34 -0.65 -7.40
N ALA A 33 1.23 -0.53 -8.13
CA ALA A 33 0.90 -1.40 -9.25
C ALA A 33 1.99 -1.36 -10.34
N GLY A 34 2.51 -0.17 -10.67
CA GLY A 34 3.62 -0.02 -11.60
C GLY A 34 4.91 -0.74 -11.15
N TYR A 35 5.23 -0.71 -9.84
CA TYR A 35 6.37 -1.46 -9.32
C TYR A 35 6.13 -2.97 -9.32
N MET A 36 4.93 -3.40 -8.95
CA MET A 36 4.54 -4.81 -8.97
C MET A 36 4.69 -5.40 -10.37
N ASP A 37 4.28 -4.66 -11.41
CA ASP A 37 4.45 -5.05 -12.81
C ASP A 37 5.92 -5.20 -13.20
N GLN A 38 6.76 -4.23 -12.85
CA GLN A 38 8.20 -4.29 -13.12
C GLN A 38 8.89 -5.47 -12.41
N MET A 39 8.38 -5.85 -11.24
CA MET A 39 8.93 -6.94 -10.44
C MET A 39 8.32 -8.31 -10.77
N GLY A 40 7.24 -8.35 -11.57
CA GLY A 40 6.47 -9.57 -11.83
C GLY A 40 5.74 -10.11 -10.59
N GLU A 41 5.45 -9.25 -9.62
CA GLU A 41 4.75 -9.63 -8.39
C GLU A 41 3.25 -9.38 -8.48
N LYS A 42 2.45 -10.27 -7.89
CA LYS A 42 0.99 -10.15 -7.88
C LYS A 42 0.42 -9.65 -6.55
N VAL A 43 1.23 -9.61 -5.51
CA VAL A 43 0.82 -9.17 -4.18
C VAL A 43 1.71 -8.00 -3.73
N GLY A 44 1.09 -6.94 -3.23
CA GLY A 44 1.80 -5.75 -2.74
C GLY A 44 1.09 -5.13 -1.54
N TRP A 45 1.79 -4.23 -0.85
CA TRP A 45 1.32 -3.58 0.37
C TRP A 45 1.45 -2.07 0.28
N LEU A 46 0.37 -1.36 0.54
CA LEU A 46 0.33 0.08 0.68
C LEU A 46 0.08 0.44 2.14
N VAL A 47 1.10 0.97 2.83
CA VAL A 47 0.98 1.41 4.23
C VAL A 47 0.71 2.90 4.25
N VAL A 48 -0.38 3.32 4.89
CA VAL A 48 -0.82 4.72 4.95
C VAL A 48 -0.80 5.18 6.40
N PHE A 49 0.13 6.08 6.70
CA PHE A 49 0.23 6.71 8.00
C PHE A 49 -0.65 7.95 8.09
N ASP A 50 -1.55 8.01 9.07
CA ASP A 50 -2.41 9.16 9.30
C ASP A 50 -2.02 9.95 10.56
N ARG A 51 -1.53 11.18 10.33
CA ARG A 51 -1.03 12.08 11.38
C ARG A 51 -2.04 13.15 11.80
N ARG A 52 -3.25 13.14 11.25
CA ARG A 52 -4.32 14.08 11.64
C ARG A 52 -4.61 13.92 13.12
N GLU A 53 -4.71 15.01 13.87
CA GLU A 53 -4.97 14.95 15.31
C GLU A 53 -6.41 14.50 15.59
N GLU A 54 -7.32 14.84 14.69
CA GLU A 54 -8.75 14.57 14.76
C GLU A 54 -9.15 13.13 14.39
N ALA A 55 -8.28 12.38 13.71
CA ALA A 55 -8.58 11.02 13.29
C ALA A 55 -8.54 10.05 14.48
N ASN A 56 -9.60 9.25 14.66
CA ASN A 56 -9.66 8.23 15.71
C ASN A 56 -8.91 6.95 15.32
N TRP A 57 -8.78 6.00 16.25
CA TRP A 57 -8.03 4.76 16.01
C TRP A 57 -8.67 3.88 14.94
N GLU A 58 -9.99 3.87 14.84
CA GLU A 58 -10.73 3.12 13.83
C GLU A 58 -10.48 3.65 12.40
N GLU A 59 -10.23 4.95 12.27
CA GLU A 59 -9.83 5.59 11.00
C GLU A 59 -8.36 5.33 10.66
N ARG A 60 -7.49 5.22 11.67
CA ARG A 60 -6.04 5.02 11.47
C ARG A 60 -5.67 3.56 11.26
N ILE A 61 -6.29 2.62 11.98
CA ILE A 61 -5.88 1.22 12.02
C ILE A 61 -6.90 0.37 11.29
N TYR A 62 -6.59 0.05 10.05
CA TYR A 62 -7.46 -0.75 9.21
C TYR A 62 -6.66 -1.63 8.26
N TRP A 63 -7.35 -2.62 7.70
CA TRP A 63 -6.85 -3.43 6.59
C TRP A 63 -7.93 -3.55 5.53
N LYS A 64 -7.58 -3.21 4.30
CA LYS A 64 -8.42 -3.38 3.12
C LYS A 64 -7.64 -4.10 2.03
N THR A 65 -8.34 -4.86 1.21
CA THR A 65 -7.74 -5.58 0.09
C THR A 65 -8.40 -5.14 -1.19
N GLU A 66 -7.61 -4.55 -2.09
CA GLU A 66 -8.01 -4.15 -3.42
C GLU A 66 -7.54 -5.21 -4.42
N ALA A 67 -8.44 -5.70 -5.27
CA ALA A 67 -8.13 -6.69 -6.30
C ALA A 67 -8.48 -6.11 -7.69
N GLU A 68 -7.46 -5.77 -8.46
CA GLU A 68 -7.63 -5.19 -9.81
C GLU A 68 -6.52 -5.67 -10.76
N GLY A 69 -6.89 -6.00 -11.99
CA GLY A 69 -5.93 -6.41 -13.03
C GLY A 69 -5.12 -7.68 -12.71
N GLY A 70 -5.66 -8.57 -11.86
CA GLY A 70 -4.97 -9.79 -11.42
C GLY A 70 -3.91 -9.55 -10.33
N ARG A 71 -3.84 -8.33 -9.79
CA ARG A 71 -3.02 -7.96 -8.64
C ARG A 71 -3.89 -7.91 -7.39
N THR A 72 -3.27 -8.18 -6.25
CA THR A 72 -3.86 -8.02 -4.92
C THR A 72 -3.01 -7.03 -4.14
N ILE A 73 -3.61 -5.92 -3.73
CA ILE A 73 -2.92 -4.91 -2.93
C ILE A 73 -3.60 -4.82 -1.56
N HIS A 74 -2.81 -5.00 -0.51
CA HIS A 74 -3.27 -4.76 0.86
C HIS A 74 -3.00 -3.32 1.25
N VAL A 75 -4.06 -2.57 1.52
CA VAL A 75 -3.98 -1.20 2.05
C VAL A 75 -4.12 -1.28 3.56
N VAL A 76 -3.08 -0.88 4.27
CA VAL A 76 -3.00 -0.95 5.74
C VAL A 76 -2.86 0.46 6.28
N GLY A 77 -3.74 0.82 7.22
CA GLY A 77 -3.61 2.06 7.99
C GLY A 77 -2.68 1.87 9.19
N ALA A 78 -1.88 2.89 9.49
CA ALA A 78 -0.91 2.91 10.60
C ALA A 78 -0.79 4.27 11.28
#